data_AF-A0A5J4RS75-F1
#
_entry.id   AF-A0A5J4RS75-F1
#
_cell.length_a   1.000
_cell.length_b   1.000
_cell.length_c   1.000
_cell.angle_alpha   90.00
_cell.angle_beta   90.00
_cell.angle_gamma   90.00
#
_symmetry.space_group_name_H-M   'P 1'
#
loop_
_entity.id
_entity.type
_entity.pdbx_description
1 polymer ?
#
loop_
_entity_poly.entity_id
_entity_poly.type
_entity_poly.pdbx_seq_one_letter_code
_entity_poly.pdbx_strand_id
1 'polypeptide(L)'
;MNRPDIKRVIFLAFTVCFCLAALFSGSFISAHLDHDCTGNENCPECIQIQGAQNLLEQLKTALISVLLTISFGLLAHSTAGKILAFYPTLLTAVTLKTRLNN
;
A
#
# COMPACT_ATOMS: atom_id res chain seq x y z
N MET A 1 -5.33 33.61 7.18
CA MET A 1 -6.07 32.47 6.60
C MET A 1 -5.06 31.56 5.89
N ASN A 2 -4.64 30.46 6.53
CA ASN A 2 -3.67 29.52 5.94
C ASN A 2 -4.34 28.82 4.75
N ARG A 3 -3.88 29.07 3.52
CA ARG A 3 -4.32 28.25 2.38
C ARG A 3 -3.78 26.84 2.58
N PRO A 4 -4.64 25.81 2.67
CA PRO A 4 -4.14 24.45 2.71
C PRO A 4 -3.45 24.14 1.39
N ASP A 5 -2.28 23.51 1.46
CA ASP A 5 -1.57 23.04 0.27
C ASP A 5 -2.50 22.14 -0.53
N ILE A 6 -2.71 22.46 -1.81
CA ILE A 6 -3.62 21.72 -2.70
C ILE A 6 -3.33 20.21 -2.66
N LYS A 7 -2.05 19.83 -2.57
CA LYS A 7 -1.62 18.43 -2.43
C LYS A 7 -2.18 17.74 -1.18
N ARG A 8 -2.22 18.44 -0.04
CA ARG A 8 -2.80 17.92 1.21
C ARG A 8 -4.31 17.77 1.11
N VAL A 9 -4.98 18.72 0.46
CA VAL A 9 -6.43 18.64 0.24
C VAL A 9 -6.79 17.46 -0.66
N ILE A 10 -6.07 17.28 -1.77
CA ILE A 10 -6.28 16.15 -2.69
C ILE A 10 -6.03 14.82 -1.98
N PHE A 11 -4.94 14.72 -1.22
CA PHE A 11 -4.64 13.51 -0.46
C PHE A 11 -5.73 13.20 0.57
N LEU A 12 -6.14 14.19 1.35
CA LEU A 12 -7.22 14.04 2.34
C LEU A 12 -8.53 13.61 1.67
N ALA A 13 -8.91 14.26 0.56
CA ALA A 13 -10.11 13.91 -0.19
C ALA A 13 -10.03 12.45 -0.69
N PHE A 14 -8.89 12.02 -1.22
CA PHE A 14 -8.67 10.65 -1.64
C PHE A 14 -8.81 9.66 -0.47
N THR A 15 -8.21 9.95 0.68
CA THR A 15 -8.33 9.11 1.89
C THR A 15 -9.78 9.02 2.36
N VAL A 16 -10.52 10.14 2.38
CA VAL A 16 -11.93 10.15 2.77
C VAL A 16 -12.75 9.33 1.79
N CYS A 17 -12.57 9.50 0.48
CA CYS A 17 -13.25 8.69 -0.52
C CYS A 17 -12.93 7.19 -0.37
N PHE A 18 -11.68 6.84 -0.11
CA PHE A 18 -11.26 5.46 0.13
C PHE A 18 -11.99 4.85 1.35
N CYS A 19 -12.03 5.59 2.48
CA CYS A 19 -12.72 5.15 3.68
C CYS A 19 -14.23 5.01 3.44
N LEU A 20 -14.86 5.98 2.79
CA LEU A 20 -16.29 5.93 2.48
C LEU A 20 -16.61 4.77 1.54
N ALA A 21 -15.80 4.53 0.50
CA ALA A 21 -15.98 3.42 -0.42
C ALA A 21 -15.93 2.07 0.31
N ALA A 22 -14.99 1.89 1.25
CA ALA A 22 -14.89 0.68 2.05
C ALA A 22 -16.11 0.51 2.98
N LEU A 23 -16.48 1.57 3.72
CA LEU A 23 -17.60 1.55 4.65
C LEU A 23 -18.92 1.28 3.95
N PHE A 24 -19.24 2.03 2.89
CA PHE A 24 -20.48 1.85 2.14
C PHE A 24 -20.56 0.50 1.46
N SER A 25 -19.46 -0.01 0.89
CA SER A 25 -19.44 -1.36 0.31
C SER A 25 -19.72 -2.43 1.35
N GLY A 26 -19.06 -2.36 2.51
CA GLY A 26 -19.28 -3.29 3.61
C GLY A 26 -20.70 -3.23 4.16
N SER A 27 -21.23 -2.02 4.40
CA SER A 27 -22.61 -1.82 4.85
C SER A 27 -23.63 -2.30 3.83
N PHE A 28 -23.39 -2.06 2.54
CA PHE A 28 -24.27 -2.51 1.45
C PHE A 28 -24.37 -4.03 1.41
N ILE A 29 -23.22 -4.72 1.43
CA ILE A 29 -23.18 -6.19 1.47
C ILE A 29 -23.90 -6.68 2.72
N SER A 30 -23.63 -6.08 3.88
CA SER A 30 -24.25 -6.51 5.13
C SER A 30 -25.76 -6.34 5.15
N ALA A 31 -26.29 -5.29 4.52
CA ALA A 31 -27.72 -5.05 4.42
C ALA A 31 -28.43 -6.02 3.46
N HIS A 32 -27.71 -6.56 2.47
CA HIS A 32 -28.24 -7.48 1.46
C HIS A 32 -27.73 -8.92 1.63
N LEU A 33 -27.19 -9.26 2.81
CA LEU A 33 -26.68 -10.61 3.13
C LEU A 33 -27.77 -11.68 3.03
N ASP A 34 -29.01 -11.32 3.38
CA ASP A 34 -30.15 -12.23 3.47
C ASP A 34 -31.20 -11.95 2.37
N HIS A 35 -30.75 -11.45 1.22
CA HIS A 35 -31.65 -11.27 0.10
C HIS A 35 -32.06 -12.63 -0.48
N ASP A 36 -33.35 -12.81 -0.73
CA ASP A 36 -33.89 -14.06 -1.26
C ASP A 36 -33.57 -14.20 -2.75
N CYS A 37 -32.44 -14.85 -3.03
CA CYS A 37 -32.01 -15.10 -4.39
C CYS A 37 -32.69 -16.37 -4.92
N THR A 38 -33.50 -16.21 -5.95
CA THR A 38 -34.15 -17.33 -6.67
C THR A 38 -33.21 -18.12 -7.58
N GLY A 39 -31.90 -17.85 -7.52
CA GLY A 39 -30.87 -18.55 -8.30
C GLY A 39 -30.75 -18.09 -9.77
N ASN A 40 -31.37 -16.96 -10.12
CA ASN A 40 -31.26 -16.41 -11.47
C ASN A 40 -29.89 -15.73 -11.68
N GLU A 41 -29.23 -16.07 -12.78
CA GLU A 41 -27.88 -15.58 -13.15
C GLU A 41 -27.81 -14.06 -13.37
N ASN A 42 -28.95 -13.40 -13.62
CA ASN A 42 -29.07 -11.95 -13.78
C ASN A 42 -29.74 -11.26 -12.59
N CYS A 43 -29.63 -11.80 -11.38
CA CYS A 43 -30.13 -11.11 -10.19
C CYS A 43 -29.37 -9.77 -9.99
N PRO A 44 -30.05 -8.61 -10.07
CA PRO A 44 -29.38 -7.31 -10.01
C PRO A 44 -28.71 -7.07 -8.66
N GLU A 45 -29.27 -7.58 -7.57
CA GLU A 45 -28.70 -7.47 -6.22
C GLU A 45 -27.42 -8.29 -6.10
N CYS A 46 -27.40 -9.52 -6.61
CA CYS A 46 -26.18 -10.35 -6.67
C CYS A 46 -25.05 -9.66 -7.44
N ILE A 47 -25.36 -9.04 -8.59
CA ILE A 47 -24.37 -8.31 -9.39
C ILE A 47 -23.79 -7.13 -8.59
N GLN A 48 -24.63 -6.37 -7.89
CA GLN A 48 -24.19 -5.24 -7.08
C GLN A 48 -23.36 -5.69 -5.87
N ILE A 49 -23.77 -6.78 -5.19
CA ILE A 49 -23.02 -7.37 -4.08
C ILE A 49 -21.63 -7.82 -4.55
N GLN A 50 -21.56 -8.51 -5.69
CA GLN A 50 -20.29 -8.96 -6.26
C GLN A 50 -19.41 -7.77 -6.67
N GLY A 51 -20.00 -6.71 -7.22
CA GLY A 51 -19.31 -5.46 -7.49
C GLY A 51 -18.71 -4.82 -6.22
N ALA A 52 -19.49 -4.74 -5.15
CA ALA A 52 -19.04 -4.21 -3.86
C ALA A 52 -17.93 -5.08 -3.23
N GLN A 53 -18.03 -6.41 -3.31
CA GLN A 53 -17.00 -7.33 -2.84
C GLN A 53 -15.69 -7.16 -3.61
N ASN A 54 -15.78 -7.08 -4.94
CA ASN A 54 -14.61 -6.85 -5.78
C ASN A 54 -13.94 -5.50 -5.47
N LEU A 55 -14.73 -4.46 -5.21
CA LEU A 55 -14.20 -3.16 -4.78
C LEU A 55 -13.44 -3.28 -3.46
N LEU A 56 -13.99 -3.97 -2.44
CA LEU A 56 -13.29 -4.20 -1.18
C LEU A 56 -11.99 -4.98 -1.34
N GLU A 57 -11.97 -6.01 -2.19
CA GLU A 57 -10.78 -6.78 -2.51
C GLU A 57 -9.68 -5.93 -3.18
N GLN A 58 -10.07 -5.03 -4.08
CA GLN A 58 -9.13 -4.08 -4.70
C GLN A 58 -8.57 -3.09 -3.67
N LEU A 59 -9.42 -2.53 -2.80
CA LEU A 59 -8.99 -1.62 -1.73
C LEU A 59 -8.01 -2.32 -0.77
N LYS A 60 -8.29 -3.58 -0.39
CA LYS A 60 -7.39 -4.41 0.42
C LYS A 60 -6.04 -4.62 -0.28
N THR A 61 -6.06 -4.98 -1.55
CA THR A 61 -4.85 -5.21 -2.35
C THR A 61 -4.00 -3.94 -2.46
N ALA A 62 -4.64 -2.77 -2.63
CA ALA A 62 -3.96 -1.48 -2.64
C ALA A 62 -3.28 -1.16 -1.30
N LEU A 63 -3.92 -1.47 -0.17
CA LEU A 63 -3.29 -1.28 1.14
C LEU A 63 -2.07 -2.17 1.32
N ILE A 64 -2.19 -3.46 0.94
CA ILE A 64 -1.09 -4.42 1.02
C ILE A 64 0.09 -3.96 0.16
N SER A 65 -0.15 -3.50 -1.06
CA SER A 65 0.93 -3.05 -1.96
C SER A 65 1.66 -1.82 -1.43
N VAL A 66 0.94 -0.86 -0.83
CA VAL A 66 1.56 0.30 -0.17
C VAL A 66 2.42 -0.13 1.02
N LEU A 67 1.90 -1.01 1.88
CA LEU A 67 2.65 -1.52 3.04
C LEU A 67 3.92 -2.26 2.63
N LEU A 68 3.84 -3.09 1.59
CA LEU A 68 5.00 -3.81 1.05
C LEU A 68 6.05 -2.85 0.48
N THR A 69 5.61 -1.82 -0.25
CA THR A 69 6.52 -0.82 -0.82
C THR A 69 7.27 -0.06 0.26
N ILE A 70 6.56 0.38 1.31
CA ILE A 70 7.17 1.07 2.46
C ILE A 70 8.15 0.14 3.17
N SER A 71 7.74 -1.09 3.47
CA SER A 71 8.56 -2.08 4.18
C SER A 71 9.84 -2.39 3.39
N PHE A 72 9.72 -2.65 2.09
CA PHE A 72 10.86 -2.90 1.21
C PHE A 72 11.79 -1.69 1.11
N GLY A 73 11.24 -0.48 0.97
CA GLY A 73 12.02 0.76 0.95
C GLY A 73 12.83 0.98 2.23
N LEU A 74 12.22 0.75 3.40
CA LEU A 74 12.90 0.86 4.69
C LEU A 74 14.01 -0.18 4.85
N LEU A 75 13.73 -1.42 4.47
CA LEU A 75 14.73 -2.50 4.48
C LEU A 75 15.92 -2.16 3.57
N ALA A 76 15.66 -1.75 2.32
CA ALA A 76 16.70 -1.37 1.37
C ALA A 76 17.56 -0.20 1.86
N HIS A 77 16.94 0.83 2.45
CA HIS A 77 17.68 1.95 3.03
C HIS A 77 18.59 1.51 4.18
N SER A 78 18.07 0.65 5.07
CA SER A 78 18.80 0.15 6.24
C SER A 78 19.98 -0.76 5.87
N THR A 79 19.87 -1.56 4.80
CA THR A 79 20.93 -2.46 4.35
C THR A 79 21.96 -1.72 3.49
N ALA A 80 21.51 -0.84 2.58
CA ALA A 80 22.41 -0.01 1.78
C ALA A 80 23.31 0.87 2.65
N GLY A 81 22.75 1.49 3.70
CA GLY A 81 23.53 2.29 4.65
C GLY A 81 24.62 1.48 5.36
N LYS A 82 24.31 0.24 5.77
CA LYS A 82 25.28 -0.66 6.41
C LYS A 82 26.36 -1.14 5.43
N ILE A 83 25.99 -1.49 4.21
CA ILE A 83 26.94 -1.93 3.17
C ILE A 83 27.87 -0.78 2.79
N LEU A 84 27.33 0.42 2.56
CA LEU A 84 28.13 1.60 2.22
C LEU A 84 29.06 2.02 3.36
N ALA A 85 28.62 1.90 4.61
CA ALA A 85 29.47 2.15 5.78
C ALA A 85 30.56 1.08 5.99
N PHE A 86 30.31 -0.16 5.56
CA PHE A 86 31.28 -1.27 5.66
C PHE A 86 32.29 -1.31 4.50
N TYR A 87 31.90 -0.80 3.33
CA TYR A 87 32.73 -0.74 2.12
C TYR A 87 34.12 -0.10 2.32
N PRO A 88 34.26 1.09 2.96
CA PRO A 88 35.58 1.69 3.18
C PRO A 88 36.45 0.88 4.14
N THR A 89 35.86 0.09 5.05
CA THR A 89 36.58 -0.78 5.99
C THR A 89 37.24 -1.97 5.27
N LEU A 90 36.57 -2.50 4.24
CA LEU A 90 37.12 -3.52 3.33
C LEU A 90 38.22 -2.94 2.41
N LEU A 91 38.09 -1.67 2.02
CA LEU A 91 39.01 -0.98 1.13
C LEU A 91 40.19 -0.31 1.86
N THR A 92 40.48 -0.71 3.09
CA THR A 92 41.65 -0.18 3.82
C THR A 92 42.94 -0.74 3.22
N ALA A 93 44.00 0.08 3.20
CA ALA A 93 45.31 -0.29 2.65
C ALA A 93 45.91 -1.56 3.29
N VAL A 94 45.58 -1.80 4.56
CA VAL A 94 45.94 -3.00 5.33
C VAL A 94 45.26 -4.25 4.77
N THR A 95 43.97 -4.17 4.46
CA THR A 95 43.20 -5.28 3.84
C THR A 95 43.60 -5.50 2.39
N LEU A 96 43.91 -4.42 1.64
CA LEU A 96 44.32 -4.51 0.24
C LEU A 96 45.78 -4.96 0.05
N LYS A 97 46.55 -5.17 1.14
CA LYS A 97 48.00 -5.52 1.14
C LYS A 97 48.82 -4.70 0.14
N THR A 98 48.50 -3.42 -0.03
CA THR A 98 49.27 -2.55 -0.91
C THR A 98 50.58 -2.20 -0.23
N ARG A 99 51.72 -2.34 -0.93
CA ARG A 99 53.01 -1.88 -0.40
C ARG A 99 53.02 -0.36 -0.34
N LEU A 100 53.10 0.22 0.86
CA LEU A 100 53.52 1.61 1.01
C LEU A 100 55.00 1.69 0.63
N ASN A 101 55.27 2.18 -0.58
CA ASN A 101 56.59 2.67 -0.93
C ASN A 101 56.66 4.13 -0.47
N ASN A 102 57.40 4.37 0.62
CA ASN A 102 57.85 5.70 1.05
C ASN A 102 59.20 5.95 0.37
#